data_AF-A0A0X3SEP4-F1
#
_entry.id   AF-A0A0X3SEP4-F1
#
_cell.length_a   1.000
_cell.length_b   1.000
_cell.length_c   1.000
_cell.angle_alpha   90.00
_cell.angle_beta   90.00
_cell.angle_gamma   90.00
#
_symmetry.space_group_name_H-M   'P 1'
#
loop_
_entity.id
_entity.type
_entity.pdbx_description
1 polymer ?
#
loop_
_entity_poly.entity_id
_entity_poly.type
_entity_poly.pdbx_seq_one_letter_code
_entity_poly.pdbx_strand_id
1 'polypeptide(L)' 'MRGGRAASLRFAEQVPFTSLNALEAVAWPNTEWPVAHCAATARQAAKSGDPVTVLSLDPRLYAGTGIIPRNPAK' A
#
# COMPACT_ATOMS: atom_id res chain seq x y z
N MET A 1 -11.36 11.92 22.83
CA MET A 1 -10.26 10.95 22.61
C MET A 1 -10.69 9.93 21.56
N ARG A 2 -10.30 10.10 20.29
CA ARG A 2 -10.56 9.13 19.21
C ARG A 2 -9.23 8.45 18.83
N GLY A 3 -8.80 7.49 19.64
CA GLY A 3 -7.57 6.72 19.42
C GLY A 3 -7.74 5.19 19.50
N GLY A 4 -8.92 4.70 19.89
CA GLY A 4 -9.10 3.29 20.28
C GLY A 4 -9.31 2.27 19.15
N ARG A 5 -9.52 2.69 17.89
CA ARG A 5 -9.79 1.75 16.77
C ARG A 5 -8.57 1.41 15.91
N ALA A 6 -7.45 2.10 16.07
CA ALA A 6 -6.24 1.80 15.30
C ALA A 6 -5.43 0.64 15.91
N ALA A 7 -5.51 0.43 17.22
CA ALA A 7 -4.69 -0.54 17.96
C ALA A 7 -5.15 -2.01 17.81
N SER A 8 -6.37 -2.26 17.31
CA SER A 8 -6.89 -3.62 17.05
C SER A 8 -6.64 -4.10 15.62
N LEU A 9 -6.11 -3.24 14.75
CA LEU A 9 -5.55 -3.66 13.47
C LEU A 9 -4.13 -4.12 13.77
N ARG A 10 -3.85 -5.42 13.61
CA ARG A 10 -2.48 -5.93 13.62
C ARG A 10 -1.71 -5.11 12.59
N PHE A 11 -0.88 -4.18 13.03
CA PHE A 11 0.05 -3.49 12.14
C PHE A 11 0.88 -4.59 11.48
N ALA A 12 0.91 -4.56 10.15
CA ALA A 12 1.22 -5.68 9.29
C ALA A 12 2.52 -6.39 9.68
N GLU A 13 2.48 -7.73 9.63
CA GLU A 13 3.67 -8.54 9.41
C GLU A 13 4.51 -7.92 8.30
N GLN A 14 5.83 -7.96 8.46
CA GLN A 14 6.77 -7.46 7.48
C GLN A 14 6.56 -8.23 6.15
N VAL A 15 5.82 -7.64 5.20
CA VAL A 15 5.76 -8.17 3.84
C VAL A 15 7.14 -7.96 3.22
N PRO A 16 7.86 -9.03 2.81
CA PRO A 16 9.17 -8.87 2.21
C PRO A 16 9.06 -8.03 0.93
N PHE A 17 9.83 -6.95 0.86
CA PHE A 17 9.98 -6.21 -0.38
C PHE A 17 11.03 -6.89 -1.26
N THR A 18 10.60 -7.52 -2.34
CA THR A 18 11.46 -8.32 -3.23
C THR A 18 11.74 -7.59 -4.55
N SER A 19 12.59 -8.18 -5.40
CA SER A 19 12.86 -7.67 -6.75
C SER A 19 11.60 -7.56 -7.61
N LEU A 20 10.58 -8.40 -7.39
CA LEU A 20 9.30 -8.31 -8.10
C LEU A 20 8.52 -7.05 -7.72
N ASN A 21 8.56 -6.66 -6.44
CA ASN A 21 7.99 -5.40 -5.97
C ASN A 21 8.75 -4.22 -6.60
N ALA A 22 10.08 -4.29 -6.63
CA ALA A 22 10.91 -3.25 -7.24
C ALA A 22 10.59 -3.08 -8.74
N LEU A 23 10.48 -4.17 -9.49
CA LEU A 23 10.13 -4.17 -10.91
C LEU A 23 8.76 -3.50 -11.16
N GLU A 24 7.78 -3.78 -10.30
CA GLU A 24 6.45 -3.18 -10.42
C GLU A 24 6.46 -1.69 -10.02
N ALA A 25 7.23 -1.31 -9.01
CA ALA A 25 7.35 0.08 -8.58
C ALA A 25 7.99 0.95 -9.68
N VAL A 26 9.03 0.47 -10.37
CA VAL A 26 9.69 1.23 -11.45
C VAL A 26 8.84 1.35 -12.71
N ALA A 27 7.75 0.58 -12.85
CA ALA A 27 6.79 0.75 -13.94
C ALA A 27 5.94 2.02 -13.80
N TRP A 28 6.03 2.74 -12.67
CA TRP A 28 5.35 4.00 -12.42
C TRP A 28 6.36 5.17 -12.26
N PRO A 29 7.00 5.63 -13.36
CA PRO A 29 8.11 6.57 -13.29
C PRO A 29 7.74 7.97 -12.79
N ASN A 30 6.44 8.32 -12.81
CA ASN A 30 5.92 9.62 -12.35
C ASN A 30 5.28 9.54 -10.95
N THR A 31 5.42 8.42 -10.26
CA THR A 31 4.85 8.20 -8.93
C THR A 31 5.95 8.28 -7.88
N GLU A 32 5.73 9.12 -6.86
CA GLU A 32 6.65 9.26 -5.74
C GLU A 32 6.94 7.91 -5.08
N TRP A 33 8.20 7.68 -4.72
CA TRP A 33 8.66 6.39 -4.22
C TRP A 33 7.85 5.83 -3.04
N PRO A 34 7.45 6.63 -2.03
CA PRO A 34 6.60 6.12 -0.93
C PRO A 34 5.25 5.55 -1.40
N VAL A 35 4.71 6.06 -2.50
CA VAL A 35 3.45 5.59 -3.10
C VAL A 35 3.71 4.37 -3.96
N ALA A 36 4.72 4.42 -4.84
CA ALA A 36 5.08 3.32 -5.72
C ALA A 36 5.48 2.06 -4.93
N HIS A 37 6.26 2.22 -3.86
CA HIS A 37 6.64 1.14 -2.95
C HIS A 37 5.43 0.46 -2.30
N CYS A 38 4.56 1.25 -1.67
CA CYS A 38 3.35 0.73 -1.02
C CYS A 38 2.40 0.06 -2.02
N ALA A 39 2.24 0.66 -3.20
CA ALA A 39 1.37 0.11 -4.23
C ALA A 39 1.91 -1.20 -4.81
N ALA A 40 3.22 -1.30 -5.05
CA ALA A 40 3.84 -2.52 -5.55
C ALA A 40 3.74 -3.66 -4.52
N THR A 41 3.97 -3.36 -3.24
CA THR A 41 3.77 -4.33 -2.15
C THR A 41 2.34 -4.85 -2.12
N ALA A 42 1.34 -3.97 -2.18
CA ALA A 42 -0.06 -4.38 -2.18
C ALA A 42 -0.46 -5.20 -3.41
N ARG A 43 0.05 -4.84 -4.61
CA ARG A 43 -0.21 -5.61 -5.83
C ARG A 43 0.41 -7.00 -5.77
N GLN A 44 1.64 -7.12 -5.28
CA GLN A 44 2.31 -8.42 -5.15
C GLN A 44 1.63 -9.29 -4.09
N ALA A 45 1.26 -8.73 -2.95
CA ALA A 45 0.53 -9.44 -1.91
C ALA A 45 -0.83 -9.98 -2.42
N ALA A 46 -1.54 -9.19 -3.22
CA ALA A 46 -2.76 -9.65 -3.88
C ALA A 46 -2.50 -10.81 -4.88
N LYS A 47 -1.40 -10.75 -5.66
CA LYS A 47 -1.00 -11.83 -6.58
C LYS A 47 -0.61 -13.12 -5.85
N SER A 48 -0.05 -13.02 -4.65
CA SER A 48 0.30 -14.17 -3.80
C SER A 48 -0.87 -14.72 -2.98
N GLY A 49 -2.08 -14.17 -3.15
CA GLY A 49 -3.28 -14.64 -2.44
C GLY A 49 -3.46 -14.10 -1.02
N ASP A 50 -2.64 -13.14 -0.60
CA ASP A 50 -2.70 -12.50 0.72
C ASP A 50 -2.84 -10.97 0.59
N PRO A 51 -4.03 -10.46 0.20
CA PRO A 51 -4.20 -9.05 -0.10
C PRO A 51 -4.09 -8.18 1.15
N VAL A 52 -3.24 -7.16 1.10
CA VAL A 52 -3.09 -6.15 2.16
C VAL A 52 -3.82 -4.85 1.85
N THR A 53 -4.28 -4.15 2.88
CA THR A 53 -4.89 -2.83 2.74
C THR A 53 -3.84 -1.74 2.89
N VAL A 54 -3.69 -0.89 1.87
CA VAL A 54 -2.88 0.33 1.97
C VAL A 54 -3.68 1.42 2.67
N LEU A 55 -3.07 2.08 3.65
CA LEU A 55 -3.63 3.27 4.29
C LEU A 55 -2.98 4.53 3.73
N SER A 56 -3.78 5.52 3.34
CA SER A 56 -3.29 6.82 2.88
C SER A 56 -4.25 7.94 3.26
N LEU A 57 -3.72 9.04 3.78
CA LEU A 57 -4.50 10.28 3.99
C LEU A 57 -4.85 10.99 2.68
N ASP A 58 -4.09 10.73 1.60
CA ASP A 58 -4.40 11.20 0.25
C ASP A 58 -4.49 10.00 -0.72
N PRO A 59 -5.68 9.44 -0.92
CA PRO A 59 -5.88 8.34 -1.86
C PRO A 59 -5.56 8.66 -3.32
N ARG A 60 -5.58 9.94 -3.71
CA ARG A 60 -5.40 10.37 -5.11
C ARG A 60 -3.98 10.13 -5.60
N LEU A 61 -3.00 10.08 -4.69
CA LEU A 61 -1.61 9.80 -5.02
C LEU A 61 -1.43 8.41 -5.67
N TYR A 62 -2.34 7.48 -5.40
CA TYR A 62 -2.28 6.11 -5.93
C TYR A 62 -2.95 5.95 -7.31
N ALA A 63 -3.40 7.05 -7.94
CA ALA A 63 -3.98 7.00 -9.28
C ALA A 63 -3.01 6.34 -10.28
N GLY A 64 -3.53 5.46 -11.14
CA GLY A 64 -2.72 4.72 -12.11
C GLY A 64 -1.95 3.52 -11.56
N THR A 65 -1.92 3.31 -10.23
CA THR A 65 -1.27 2.14 -9.63
C THR A 65 -2.19 0.92 -9.53
N GLY A 66 -3.51 1.11 -9.69
CA GLY A 66 -4.51 0.05 -9.50
C GLY A 66 -4.81 -0.29 -8.02
N ILE A 67 -4.17 0.40 -7.07
CA ILE A 67 -4.45 0.28 -5.64
C ILE A 67 -5.41 1.37 -5.21
N ILE A 68 -6.44 0.98 -4.45
CA ILE A 68 -7.42 1.89 -3.83
C ILE A 68 -7.11 1.93 -2.32
N PRO A 69 -6.35 2.92 -1.84
CA PRO A 69 -6.00 2.99 -0.43
C PRO A 69 -7.19 3.48 0.41
N ARG A 70 -7.25 3.03 1.66
CA ARG A 70 -8.24 3.47 2.63
C ARG A 70 -7.73 4.70 3.39
N ASN A 71 -8.55 5.74 3.47
CA ASN A 71 -8.24 6.90 4.30
C ASN A 71 -8.71 6.66 5.75
N PRO A 72 -7.81 6.53 6.74
CA PRO A 72 -8.20 6.27 8.12
C PRO A 72 -8.85 7.46 8.82
N ALA A 73 -8.76 8.67 8.27
CA ALA A 73 -9.41 9.86 8.79
C ALA A 73 -10.86 10.04 8.31
N LYS A 74 -11.35 9.14 7.44
CA LYS A 74 -12.72 9.15 6.88
C LYS A 74 -13.48 7.87 7.23
#